data_AF-A0A381NRQ1-F1
#
_entry.id   AF-A0A381NRQ1-F1
#
_cell.length_a   1.000
_cell.length_b   1.000
_cell.length_c   1.000
_cell.angle_alpha   90.00
_cell.angle_beta   90.00
_cell.angle_gamma   90.00
#
_symmetry.space_group_name_H-M   'P 1'
#
loop_
_entity.id
_entity.type
_entity.pdbx_description
1 polymer ?
#
loop_
_entity_poly.entity_id
_entity_poly.type
_entity_poly.pdbx_seq_one_letter_code
_entity_poly.pdbx_strand_id
1 'polypeptide(L)'
;MEMTMTKNNNYIKRLFLSFLAVVLIAVPGAALAGSPSPINKDLLEKGKKVYFKRCVWCHGVEGGGDGPSADRLFTRPRNFIQGTFKIRTTDSGELPMEADLIKTVKNGLQGSAMPAWGEFLGEDEIVSVVNFVKTLVQDRDFDDTEDEEVTDQMAELGPNPYGTSGPYHLGIPQAGIDAGKELFIKNKCFECHGGEG
;
A
#
# COMPACT_ATOMS: atom_id res chain seq x y z
N MET A 1 10.52 -89.35 10.08
CA MET A 1 11.51 -89.31 9.00
C MET A 1 11.34 -87.96 8.32
N GLU A 2 12.35 -87.09 8.50
CA GLU A 2 12.34 -85.71 8.05
C GLU A 2 12.17 -85.60 6.53
N MET A 3 11.40 -84.60 6.09
CA MET A 3 11.60 -83.96 4.80
C MET A 3 11.62 -82.45 5.00
N THR A 4 12.82 -81.90 4.93
CA THR A 4 13.11 -80.49 4.73
C THR A 4 12.74 -80.07 3.30
N MET A 5 12.06 -78.93 3.13
CA MET A 5 12.08 -78.17 1.86
C MET A 5 11.92 -76.67 2.12
N THR A 6 13.08 -76.00 2.12
CA THR A 6 13.43 -74.72 1.49
C THR A 6 12.38 -73.61 1.25
N LYS A 7 12.67 -72.48 1.92
CA LYS A 7 12.29 -71.07 1.67
C LYS A 7 12.34 -70.67 0.18
N ASN A 8 11.38 -69.85 -0.26
CA ASN A 8 11.58 -68.96 -1.41
C ASN A 8 11.32 -67.49 -1.04
N ASN A 9 12.37 -66.68 -1.24
CA ASN A 9 12.68 -65.42 -0.53
C ASN A 9 12.33 -64.15 -1.35
N ASN A 10 11.34 -64.22 -2.24
CA ASN A 10 11.22 -63.22 -3.32
C ASN A 10 9.90 -62.42 -3.33
N TYR A 11 8.99 -62.60 -2.37
CA TYR A 11 7.73 -61.84 -2.31
C TYR A 11 7.78 -60.57 -1.45
N ILE A 12 8.68 -60.49 -0.47
CA ILE A 12 8.69 -59.38 0.50
C ILE A 12 9.35 -58.11 -0.07
N LYS A 13 10.31 -58.24 -0.99
CA LYS A 13 11.02 -57.07 -1.57
C LYS A 13 10.18 -56.28 -2.58
N ARG A 14 9.09 -56.84 -3.12
CA ARG A 14 8.24 -56.14 -4.10
C ARG A 14 7.06 -55.39 -3.48
N LEU A 15 6.72 -55.67 -2.22
CA LEU A 15 5.62 -54.99 -1.52
C LEU A 15 6.05 -53.70 -0.80
N PHE A 16 7.34 -53.54 -0.50
CA PHE A 16 7.87 -52.32 0.13
C PHE A 16 8.16 -51.17 -0.83
N LEU A 17 8.15 -51.41 -2.15
CA LEU A 17 8.40 -50.39 -3.17
C LEU A 17 7.13 -49.69 -3.69
N SER A 18 5.95 -50.08 -3.19
CA SER A 18 4.66 -49.52 -3.65
C SER A 18 3.97 -48.62 -2.62
N PHE A 19 4.51 -48.51 -1.40
CA PHE A 19 3.96 -47.65 -0.33
C PHE A 19 4.71 -46.33 -0.12
N LEU A 20 5.74 -46.04 -0.95
CA LEU A 20 6.52 -44.81 -0.87
C LEU A 20 6.17 -43.79 -1.99
N ALA A 21 5.01 -43.92 -2.63
CA ALA A 21 4.62 -43.10 -3.77
C ALA A 21 3.19 -42.51 -3.69
N VAL A 22 2.60 -42.38 -2.49
CA VAL A 22 1.28 -41.73 -2.30
C VAL A 22 1.23 -40.84 -1.05
N VAL A 23 2.29 -40.08 -0.75
CA VAL A 23 2.29 -39.11 0.38
C VAL A 23 2.72 -37.70 -0.06
N LEU A 24 2.67 -37.37 -1.35
CA LEU A 24 3.19 -36.09 -1.86
C LEU A 24 2.23 -35.32 -2.78
N ILE A 25 0.92 -35.41 -2.56
CA ILE A 25 -0.03 -34.45 -3.16
C ILE A 25 -1.16 -34.14 -2.17
N ALA A 26 -0.86 -33.29 -1.19
CA ALA A 26 -1.82 -32.42 -0.54
C ALA A 26 -1.04 -31.38 0.27
N VAL A 27 -0.42 -30.42 -0.43
CA VAL A 27 -0.17 -29.12 0.18
C VAL A 27 -1.42 -28.31 -0.15
N PRO A 28 -2.37 -28.11 0.78
CA PRO A 28 -3.26 -26.98 0.62
C PRO A 28 -2.35 -25.76 0.75
N GLY A 29 -2.05 -25.14 -0.38
CA GLY A 29 -1.56 -23.77 -0.43
C GLY A 29 -2.65 -22.85 0.11
N ALA A 30 -2.94 -22.94 1.41
CA ALA A 30 -3.51 -21.84 2.13
C ALA A 30 -2.39 -20.81 2.18
N ALA A 31 -2.42 -19.88 1.21
CA ALA A 31 -1.78 -18.60 1.38
C ALA A 31 -2.12 -18.15 2.80
N LEU A 32 -1.10 -17.97 3.63
CA LEU A 32 -1.23 -17.28 4.91
C LEU A 32 -1.56 -15.83 4.55
N ALA A 33 -2.83 -15.58 4.22
CA ALA A 33 -3.43 -14.27 4.45
C ALA A 33 -3.20 -14.03 5.94
N GLY A 34 -2.22 -13.18 6.24
CA GLY A 34 -1.83 -12.87 7.61
C GLY A 34 -3.10 -12.54 8.37
N SER A 35 -3.42 -13.34 9.39
CA SER A 35 -4.53 -13.02 10.28
C SER A 35 -4.29 -11.59 10.78
N PRO A 36 -5.28 -10.70 10.75
CA PRO A 36 -5.08 -9.32 11.16
C PRO A 36 -4.48 -9.33 12.56
N SER A 37 -3.30 -8.72 12.70
CA SER A 37 -2.63 -8.61 13.99
C SER A 37 -3.63 -8.06 15.01
N PRO A 38 -3.69 -8.63 16.24
CA PRO A 38 -4.60 -8.15 17.26
C PRO A 38 -4.46 -6.64 17.41
N ILE A 39 -5.58 -5.92 17.41
CA ILE A 39 -5.58 -4.47 17.58
C ILE A 39 -4.92 -4.14 18.92
N ASN A 40 -3.77 -3.48 18.86
CA ASN A 40 -3.07 -3.00 20.05
C ASN A 40 -3.83 -1.78 20.60
N LYS A 41 -4.59 -2.02 21.68
CA LYS A 41 -5.44 -1.01 22.33
C LYS A 41 -4.65 0.19 22.85
N ASP A 42 -3.44 -0.03 23.35
CA ASP A 42 -2.60 1.05 23.88
C ASP A 42 -2.13 1.99 22.76
N LEU A 43 -1.77 1.42 21.60
CA LEU A 43 -1.45 2.20 20.40
C LEU A 43 -2.65 2.99 19.89
N LEU A 44 -3.86 2.40 19.90
CA LEU A 44 -5.07 3.12 19.50
C LEU A 44 -5.41 4.27 20.45
N GLU A 45 -5.34 4.07 21.76
CA GLU A 45 -5.59 5.13 22.74
C GLU A 45 -4.54 6.25 22.65
N LYS A 46 -3.27 5.91 22.42
CA LYS A 46 -2.22 6.89 22.14
C LYS A 46 -2.52 7.66 20.86
N GLY A 47 -2.88 6.98 19.78
CA GLY A 47 -3.22 7.57 18.49
C GLY A 47 -4.41 8.51 18.57
N LYS A 48 -5.45 8.10 19.30
CA LYS A 48 -6.63 8.93 19.60
C LYS A 48 -6.22 10.22 20.33
N LYS A 49 -5.38 10.15 21.35
CA LYS A 49 -4.89 11.35 22.07
C LYS A 49 -4.14 12.31 21.13
N VAL A 50 -3.29 11.79 20.26
CA VAL A 50 -2.57 12.61 19.26
C VAL A 50 -3.56 13.26 18.29
N TYR A 51 -4.50 12.47 17.75
CA TYR A 51 -5.51 12.94 16.81
C TYR A 51 -6.34 14.10 17.39
N PHE A 52 -6.91 13.91 18.58
CA PHE A 52 -7.74 14.93 19.23
C PHE A 52 -6.95 16.16 19.70
N LYS A 53 -5.63 16.04 19.88
CA LYS A 53 -4.76 17.17 20.22
C LYS A 53 -4.34 17.99 19.00
N ARG A 54 -4.16 17.34 17.84
CA ARG A 54 -3.46 17.93 16.68
C ARG A 54 -4.24 17.91 15.37
N CYS A 55 -4.92 16.82 15.07
CA CYS A 55 -5.51 16.55 13.75
C CYS A 55 -6.99 16.97 13.66
N VAL A 56 -7.74 16.85 14.77
CA VAL A 56 -9.20 17.03 14.83
C VAL A 56 -9.67 18.41 14.35
N TRP A 57 -8.85 19.45 14.54
CA TRP A 57 -9.21 20.82 14.14
C TRP A 57 -9.44 20.98 12.64
N CYS A 58 -8.76 20.16 11.83
CA CYS A 58 -8.92 20.12 10.39
C CYS A 58 -9.75 18.92 9.95
N HIS A 59 -9.44 17.73 10.46
CA HIS A 59 -10.04 16.48 9.99
C HIS A 59 -11.39 16.13 10.62
N GLY A 60 -11.83 16.85 11.66
CA GLY A 60 -13.11 16.62 12.31
C GLY A 60 -13.09 15.48 13.33
N VAL A 61 -14.12 15.41 14.18
CA VAL A 61 -14.22 14.41 15.27
C VAL A 61 -14.32 13.00 14.71
N GLU A 62 -15.10 12.84 13.65
CA GLU A 62 -15.35 11.54 12.99
C GLU A 62 -14.38 11.27 11.83
N GLY A 63 -13.49 12.23 11.52
CA GLY A 63 -12.59 12.12 10.37
C GLY A 63 -13.19 12.60 9.05
N GLY A 64 -14.33 13.31 9.07
CA GLY A 64 -15.05 13.78 7.88
C GLY A 64 -14.33 14.85 7.04
N GLY A 65 -13.19 15.36 7.49
CA GLY A 65 -12.54 16.50 6.83
C GLY A 65 -13.30 17.82 7.03
N ASP A 66 -14.05 17.91 8.12
CA ASP A 66 -15.03 18.93 8.47
C ASP A 66 -14.75 19.58 9.83
N GLY A 67 -13.48 19.55 10.27
CA GLY A 67 -13.08 20.20 11.51
C GLY A 67 -13.31 21.72 11.48
N PRO A 68 -13.30 22.42 12.63
CA PRO A 68 -13.56 23.86 12.71
C PRO A 68 -12.70 24.76 11.81
N SER A 69 -11.53 24.27 11.38
CA SER A 69 -10.64 24.97 10.45
C SER A 69 -10.92 24.67 8.98
N ALA A 70 -11.68 23.62 8.64
CA ALA A 70 -11.85 23.12 7.27
C ALA A 70 -12.32 24.19 6.29
N ASP A 71 -13.30 25.01 6.66
CA ASP A 71 -13.87 26.04 5.78
C ASP A 71 -12.94 27.26 5.57
N ARG A 72 -11.84 27.34 6.32
CA ARG A 72 -10.81 28.38 6.17
C ARG A 72 -9.64 27.93 5.31
N LEU A 73 -9.66 26.68 4.82
CA LEU A 73 -8.58 26.10 4.03
C LEU A 73 -9.00 26.02 2.56
N PHE A 74 -8.12 26.48 1.68
CA PHE A 74 -8.34 26.40 0.24
C PHE A 74 -8.47 24.94 -0.24
N THR A 75 -7.56 24.09 0.22
CA THR A 75 -7.66 22.64 0.06
C THR A 75 -8.42 22.06 1.24
N ARG A 76 -9.59 21.45 1.00
CA ARG A 76 -10.33 20.75 2.06
C ARG A 76 -9.47 19.64 2.69
N PRO A 77 -9.50 19.49 4.02
CA PRO A 77 -8.86 18.35 4.69
C PRO A 77 -9.39 17.02 4.17
N ARG A 78 -8.55 15.98 4.27
CA ARG A 78 -8.94 14.61 3.86
C ARG A 78 -10.12 14.14 4.70
N ASN A 79 -11.18 13.70 4.03
CA ASN A 79 -12.23 12.89 4.61
C ASN A 79 -11.76 11.43 4.68
N PHE A 80 -11.54 10.92 5.88
CA PHE A 80 -11.09 9.55 6.13
C PHE A 80 -12.25 8.53 6.06
N ILE A 81 -13.50 8.96 6.26
CA ILE A 81 -14.69 8.09 6.25
C ILE A 81 -14.78 7.34 4.93
N GLN A 82 -14.47 8.01 3.82
CA GLN A 82 -14.53 7.47 2.45
C GLN A 82 -13.41 6.47 2.11
N GLY A 83 -12.35 6.39 2.92
CA GLY A 83 -11.20 5.53 2.62
C GLY A 83 -10.41 5.91 1.36
N THR A 84 -10.63 7.08 0.77
CA THR A 84 -9.96 7.51 -0.47
C THR A 84 -8.74 8.38 -0.18
N PHE A 85 -7.54 7.84 -0.44
CA PHE A 85 -6.27 8.53 -0.19
C PHE A 85 -5.58 8.91 -1.50
N LYS A 86 -5.09 10.15 -1.59
CA LYS A 86 -4.46 10.68 -2.81
C LYS A 86 -3.02 10.23 -3.00
N ILE A 87 -2.25 10.17 -1.91
CA ILE A 87 -0.81 9.90 -1.95
C ILE A 87 -0.58 8.49 -1.42
N ARG A 88 -0.23 7.57 -2.33
CA ARG A 88 -0.11 6.15 -2.06
C ARG A 88 0.71 5.47 -3.14
N THR A 89 1.18 4.27 -2.84
CA THR A 89 1.99 3.43 -3.73
C THR A 89 1.26 2.13 -4.12
N THR A 90 -0.07 2.12 -3.94
CA THR A 90 -0.97 1.05 -4.36
C THR A 90 -1.77 1.46 -5.61
N ASP A 91 -2.42 0.50 -6.26
CA ASP A 91 -3.15 0.70 -7.54
C ASP A 91 -4.45 1.49 -7.38
N SER A 92 -5.00 2.09 -8.44
CA SER A 92 -6.31 2.78 -8.37
C SER A 92 -7.37 1.95 -7.64
N GLY A 93 -8.22 2.57 -6.83
CA GLY A 93 -9.20 1.85 -5.99
C GLY A 93 -8.68 1.25 -4.68
N GLU A 94 -7.36 1.07 -4.52
CA GLU A 94 -6.81 0.40 -3.34
C GLU A 94 -6.45 1.32 -2.18
N LEU A 95 -6.50 0.76 -0.96
CA LEU A 95 -6.09 1.45 0.25
C LEU A 95 -4.58 1.71 0.26
N PRO A 96 -4.11 2.81 0.87
CA PRO A 96 -2.69 3.09 1.00
C PRO A 96 -2.00 2.06 1.89
N MET A 97 -0.71 1.82 1.64
CA MET A 97 0.13 1.12 2.60
C MET A 97 0.30 1.96 3.88
N GLU A 98 0.54 1.30 5.00
CA GLU A 98 0.81 2.02 6.26
C GLU A 98 2.02 2.97 6.13
N ALA A 99 3.03 2.56 5.36
CA ALA A 99 4.20 3.39 5.06
C ALA A 99 3.84 4.70 4.31
N ASP A 100 2.83 4.68 3.43
CA ASP A 100 2.36 5.87 2.71
C ASP A 100 1.72 6.89 3.67
N LEU A 101 0.89 6.39 4.59
CA LEU A 101 0.24 7.21 5.62
C LEU A 101 1.28 7.79 6.58
N ILE A 102 2.23 6.98 7.06
CA ILE A 102 3.33 7.44 7.91
C ILE A 102 4.14 8.53 7.19
N LYS A 103 4.51 8.30 5.92
CA LYS A 103 5.28 9.28 5.12
C LYS A 103 4.53 10.60 4.97
N THR A 104 3.22 10.53 4.73
CA THR A 104 2.35 11.71 4.61
C THR A 104 2.27 12.49 5.93
N VAL A 105 2.11 11.81 7.08
CA VAL A 105 2.08 12.48 8.39
C VAL A 105 3.45 13.11 8.70
N LYS A 106 4.55 12.39 8.44
CA LYS A 106 5.91 12.86 8.70
C LYS A 106 6.25 14.11 7.89
N ASN A 107 5.99 14.07 6.59
CA ASN A 107 6.43 15.11 5.66
C ASN A 107 5.37 16.19 5.40
N GLY A 108 4.14 15.98 5.89
CA GLY A 108 3.01 16.83 5.55
C GLY A 108 2.63 16.67 4.07
N LEU A 109 1.83 17.62 3.57
CA LEU A 109 1.43 17.64 2.17
C LEU A 109 1.65 19.04 1.59
N GLN A 110 2.69 19.18 0.79
CA GLN A 110 3.03 20.42 0.09
C GLN A 110 1.87 20.91 -0.78
N GLY A 111 1.66 22.22 -0.85
CA GLY A 111 0.50 22.81 -1.52
C GLY A 111 -0.82 22.69 -0.74
N SER A 112 -0.78 22.18 0.49
CA SER A 112 -1.92 22.14 1.41
C SER A 112 -1.56 22.75 2.77
N ALA A 113 -2.54 22.85 3.67
CA ALA A 113 -2.32 23.27 5.04
C ALA A 113 -1.87 22.15 5.99
N MET A 114 -1.65 20.91 5.50
CA MET A 114 -1.21 19.79 6.33
C MET A 114 0.29 19.92 6.64
N PRO A 115 0.69 20.22 7.89
CA PRO A 115 2.08 20.46 8.24
C PRO A 115 2.87 19.13 8.32
N ALA A 116 4.20 19.24 8.23
CA ALA A 116 5.10 18.13 8.50
C ALA A 116 5.17 17.88 10.01
N TRP A 117 4.72 16.71 10.46
CA TRP A 117 4.71 16.37 11.89
C TRP A 117 5.97 15.64 12.37
N GLY A 118 6.86 15.24 11.46
CA GLY A 118 8.05 14.43 11.77
C GLY A 118 9.02 15.08 12.77
N GLU A 119 9.03 16.41 12.87
CA GLU A 119 9.86 17.14 13.85
C GLU A 119 9.14 17.39 15.19
N PHE A 120 7.83 17.14 15.26
CA PHE A 120 6.99 17.50 16.41
C PHE A 120 6.41 16.29 17.15
N LEU A 121 6.36 15.12 16.50
CA LEU A 121 5.83 13.88 17.04
C LEU A 121 6.91 12.79 16.99
N GLY A 122 6.95 11.94 18.03
CA GLY A 122 7.78 10.74 18.01
C GLY A 122 7.28 9.72 16.98
N GLU A 123 8.17 8.83 16.52
CA GLU A 123 7.79 7.77 15.56
C GLU A 123 6.62 6.93 16.05
N ASP A 124 6.58 6.63 17.35
CA ASP A 124 5.52 5.82 17.95
C ASP A 124 4.19 6.58 18.05
N GLU A 125 4.20 7.91 18.21
CA GLU A 125 3.02 8.77 18.10
C GLU A 125 2.49 8.81 16.67
N ILE A 126 3.38 8.88 15.68
CA ILE A 126 3.01 8.88 14.26
C ILE A 126 2.38 7.55 13.86
N VAL A 127 3.02 6.42 14.21
CA VAL A 127 2.45 5.09 13.97
C VAL A 127 1.10 4.92 14.68
N SER A 128 0.99 5.42 15.91
CA SER A 128 -0.24 5.34 16.69
C SER A 128 -1.37 6.15 16.04
N VAL A 129 -1.13 7.40 15.62
CA VAL A 129 -2.16 8.23 14.99
C VAL A 129 -2.57 7.69 13.62
N VAL A 130 -1.64 7.12 12.86
CA VAL A 130 -1.96 6.43 11.59
C VAL A 130 -2.89 5.24 11.84
N ASN A 131 -2.60 4.42 12.86
CA ASN A 131 -3.46 3.30 13.22
C ASN A 131 -4.85 3.76 13.68
N PHE A 132 -4.94 4.86 14.42
CA PHE A 132 -6.23 5.47 14.77
C PHE A 132 -6.99 5.99 13.54
N VAL A 133 -6.32 6.67 12.61
CA VAL A 133 -6.96 7.16 11.37
C VAL A 133 -7.53 6.02 10.53
N LYS A 134 -6.84 4.87 10.45
CA LYS A 134 -7.33 3.68 9.76
C LYS A 134 -8.66 3.17 10.34
N THR A 135 -8.95 3.40 11.63
CA THR A 135 -10.23 3.03 12.24
C THR A 135 -11.37 4.00 11.94
N LEU A 136 -11.09 5.15 11.32
CA LEU A 136 -12.11 6.16 10.95
C LEU A 136 -12.71 5.91 9.57
N VAL A 137 -12.17 4.96 8.79
CA VAL A 137 -12.72 4.54 7.49
C VAL A 137 -13.99 3.74 7.73
N GLN A 138 -15.12 4.14 7.13
CA GLN A 138 -16.43 3.51 7.33
C GLN A 138 -17.08 3.11 5.99
N ASP A 139 -17.06 4.02 5.01
CA ASP A 139 -17.83 3.92 3.76
C ASP A 139 -16.89 3.72 2.57
N ARG A 140 -16.22 2.55 2.51
CA ARG A 140 -15.38 2.18 1.36
C ARG A 140 -16.24 1.62 0.23
N ASP A 141 -16.93 2.52 -0.48
CA ASP A 141 -17.74 2.20 -1.68
C ASP A 141 -17.01 2.57 -2.99
N PHE A 142 -15.75 2.99 -2.93
CA PHE A 142 -14.94 3.25 -4.11
C PHE A 142 -14.21 1.98 -4.55
N ASP A 143 -14.60 1.47 -5.71
CA ASP A 143 -13.96 0.40 -6.45
C ASP A 143 -13.71 0.91 -7.88
N ASP A 144 -12.52 0.66 -8.40
CA ASP A 144 -12.14 1.03 -9.76
C ASP A 144 -12.08 -0.27 -10.57
N THR A 145 -13.24 -0.69 -11.08
CA THR A 145 -13.39 -1.98 -11.79
C THR A 145 -12.91 -1.92 -13.24
N GLU A 146 -12.44 -0.77 -13.70
CA GLU A 146 -11.80 -0.66 -15.00
C GLU A 146 -10.50 -1.46 -14.94
N ASP A 147 -10.38 -2.49 -15.79
CA ASP A 147 -9.17 -3.31 -15.91
C ASP A 147 -8.02 -2.47 -16.49
N GLU A 148 -7.41 -1.61 -15.66
CA GLU A 148 -6.13 -1.03 -15.99
C GLU A 148 -5.06 -2.12 -15.79
N GLU A 149 -4.32 -2.47 -16.86
CA GLU A 149 -3.07 -3.21 -16.70
C GLU A 149 -2.07 -2.30 -15.97
N VAL A 150 -2.14 -2.29 -14.65
CA VAL A 150 -1.21 -1.57 -13.80
C VAL A 150 0.08 -2.38 -13.76
N THR A 151 1.01 -2.01 -14.63
CA THR A 151 2.40 -2.44 -14.50
C THR A 151 3.00 -1.69 -13.31
N ASP A 152 3.66 -2.39 -12.38
CA ASP A 152 4.43 -1.75 -11.30
C ASP A 152 5.69 -1.12 -11.91
N GLN A 153 5.49 -0.04 -12.66
CA GLN A 153 6.55 0.69 -13.35
C GLN A 153 7.55 1.27 -12.34
N MET A 154 7.14 1.47 -11.08
CA MET A 154 8.06 1.88 -10.02
C MET A 154 9.03 0.76 -9.64
N ALA A 155 8.58 -0.49 -9.55
CA ALA A 155 9.46 -1.64 -9.36
C ALA A 155 10.32 -1.94 -10.60
N GLU A 156 9.80 -1.72 -11.81
CA GLU A 156 10.52 -2.01 -13.05
C GLU A 156 11.57 -0.95 -13.43
N LEU A 157 11.20 0.34 -13.33
CA LEU A 157 12.04 1.47 -13.79
C LEU A 157 12.84 2.12 -12.66
N GLY A 158 12.42 1.91 -11.41
CA GLY A 158 12.98 2.60 -10.24
C GLY A 158 12.64 4.11 -10.20
N PRO A 159 13.08 4.83 -9.16
CA PRO A 159 12.70 6.23 -8.93
C PRO A 159 13.40 7.24 -9.86
N ASN A 160 14.45 6.82 -10.57
CA ASN A 160 15.23 7.67 -11.46
C ASN A 160 15.81 6.83 -12.60
N PRO A 161 14.99 6.41 -13.58
CA PRO A 161 15.41 5.50 -14.66
C PRO A 161 16.55 6.07 -15.52
N TYR A 162 16.70 7.40 -15.56
CA TYR A 162 17.76 8.07 -16.31
C TYR A 162 18.98 8.43 -15.45
N GLY A 163 18.97 8.13 -14.14
CA GLY A 163 20.08 8.41 -13.24
C GLY A 163 20.48 9.88 -13.16
N THR A 164 19.57 10.81 -13.45
CA THR A 164 19.89 12.24 -13.58
C THR A 164 19.95 12.91 -12.22
N SER A 165 20.83 13.90 -12.08
CA SER A 165 20.87 14.81 -10.92
C SER A 165 20.31 16.17 -11.33
N GLY A 166 19.60 16.83 -10.40
CA GLY A 166 18.92 18.10 -10.67
C GLY A 166 19.82 19.19 -11.29
N PRO A 167 19.32 20.02 -12.24
CA PRO A 167 17.97 20.02 -12.80
C PRO A 167 17.70 18.81 -13.71
N TYR A 168 16.63 18.05 -13.40
CA TYR A 168 16.38 16.73 -14.00
C TYR A 168 16.30 16.74 -15.54
N HIS A 169 15.74 17.81 -16.14
CA HIS A 169 15.55 17.92 -17.59
C HIS A 169 16.87 17.96 -18.39
N LEU A 170 18.01 18.30 -17.78
CA LEU A 170 19.29 18.36 -18.48
C LEU A 170 19.91 16.98 -18.70
N GLY A 171 19.52 15.98 -17.89
CA GLY A 171 20.06 14.62 -17.99
C GLY A 171 19.15 13.66 -18.75
N ILE A 172 17.93 14.06 -19.10
CA ILE A 172 16.98 13.19 -19.82
C ILE A 172 17.30 13.26 -21.31
N PRO A 173 17.49 12.12 -22.00
CA PRO A 173 17.69 12.12 -23.45
C PRO A 173 16.55 12.84 -24.18
N GLN A 174 16.88 13.65 -25.18
CA GLN A 174 15.90 14.44 -25.93
C GLN A 174 14.76 13.55 -26.50
N ALA A 175 15.09 12.35 -26.95
CA ALA A 175 14.10 11.39 -27.43
C ALA A 175 13.04 11.03 -26.36
N GLY A 176 13.42 10.92 -25.09
CA GLY A 176 12.49 10.70 -23.98
C GLY A 176 11.61 11.92 -23.69
N ILE A 177 12.17 13.13 -23.83
CA ILE A 177 11.43 14.39 -23.70
C ILE A 177 10.38 14.49 -24.82
N ASP A 178 10.78 14.23 -26.06
CA ASP A 178 9.90 14.31 -27.23
C ASP A 178 8.77 13.27 -27.16
N ALA A 179 9.07 12.03 -26.77
CA ALA A 179 8.06 10.98 -26.57
C ALA A 179 7.08 11.34 -25.44
N GLY A 180 7.57 11.88 -24.31
CA GLY A 180 6.72 12.35 -23.22
C GLY A 180 5.80 13.50 -23.65
N LYS A 181 6.29 14.43 -24.49
CA LYS A 181 5.49 15.52 -25.04
C LYS A 181 4.37 15.03 -25.95
N GLU A 182 4.63 14.03 -26.78
CA GLU A 182 3.60 13.42 -27.62
C GLU A 182 2.48 12.81 -26.77
N LEU A 183 2.85 12.06 -25.71
CA LEU A 183 1.88 11.48 -24.77
C LEU A 183 1.07 12.54 -24.03
N PHE A 184 1.71 13.62 -23.57
CA PHE A 184 1.04 14.73 -22.87
C PHE A 184 -0.04 15.38 -23.72
N ILE A 185 0.21 15.55 -25.01
CA ILE A 185 -0.76 16.11 -25.96
C ILE A 185 -1.84 15.07 -26.29
N LYS A 186 -1.44 13.83 -26.60
CA LYS A 186 -2.34 12.74 -26.99
C LYS A 186 -3.37 12.43 -25.90
N ASN A 187 -2.93 12.39 -24.64
CA ASN A 187 -3.76 12.13 -23.47
C ASN A 187 -4.43 13.40 -22.92
N LYS A 188 -4.32 14.52 -23.65
CA LYS A 188 -4.97 15.80 -23.32
C LYS A 188 -4.65 16.33 -21.92
N CYS A 189 -3.45 16.02 -21.41
CA CYS A 189 -3.01 16.47 -20.10
C CYS A 189 -3.02 18.02 -20.00
N PHE A 190 -2.80 18.70 -21.13
CA PHE A 190 -2.85 20.17 -21.24
C PHE A 190 -4.21 20.79 -20.93
N GLU A 191 -5.32 20.05 -21.00
CA GLU A 191 -6.65 20.60 -20.72
C GLU A 191 -6.78 20.98 -19.23
N CYS A 192 -6.09 20.26 -18.34
CA CYS A 192 -6.02 20.56 -16.91
C CYS A 192 -4.73 21.27 -16.50
N HIS A 193 -3.59 20.91 -17.11
CA HIS A 193 -2.26 21.39 -16.72
C HIS A 193 -1.73 22.54 -17.59
N GLY A 194 -2.42 22.92 -18.67
CA GLY A 194 -1.88 23.90 -19.63
C GLY A 194 -0.77 23.31 -20.53
N GLY A 195 -0.40 24.05 -21.58
CA GLY A 195 0.61 23.58 -22.55
C GLY A 195 2.04 23.54 -22.02
N GLU A 196 2.31 24.27 -20.92
CA GLU A 196 3.63 24.36 -20.27
C GLU A 196 3.68 23.60 -18.93
N GLY A 197 2.55 23.00 -18.50
CA GLY A 197 2.38 22.41 -17.16
C GLY A 197 2.05 23.45 -16.10
#